data_AF-E8NAE9-F1
#
_entry.id   AF-E8NAE9-F1
#
_cell.length_a   1.000
_cell.length_b   1.000
_cell.length_c   1.000
_cell.angle_alpha   90.00
_cell.angle_beta   90.00
_cell.angle_gamma   90.00
#
_symmetry.space_group_name_H-M   'P 1'
#
loop_
_entity.id
_entity.type
_entity.pdbx_description
1 polymer ?
#
loop_
_entity_poly.entity_id
_entity_poly.type
_entity_poly.pdbx_seq_one_letter_code
_entity_poly.pdbx_strand_id
1 'polypeptide(L)'
;MTGDPMDAAVANLSAFSGVLRTVGQERYATFFDGVIDDLLHAGDPGEVRGAAARGLAAFGGMNSVNDLVVMDGSVPDVESNRRIDERREAVYDALRRLI
;
A
#
# COMPACT_ATOMS: atom_id res chain seq x y z
N MET A 1 18.13 14.96 -2.62
CA MET A 1 18.41 13.74 -1.83
C MET A 1 17.39 12.70 -2.25
N THR A 2 17.77 11.80 -3.16
CA THR A 2 16.96 10.61 -3.45
C THR A 2 17.22 9.63 -2.32
N GLY A 3 16.26 9.49 -1.41
CA GLY A 3 16.30 8.47 -0.35
C GLY A 3 16.35 7.07 -0.95
N ASP A 4 16.80 6.10 -0.15
CA ASP A 4 16.82 4.69 -0.53
C ASP A 4 15.44 4.26 -1.07
N PRO A 5 15.34 3.58 -2.22
CA PRO A 5 14.07 3.05 -2.73
C PRO A 5 13.30 2.22 -1.69
N MET A 6 14.01 1.50 -0.82
CA MET A 6 13.41 0.75 0.29
C MET A 6 12.74 1.67 1.31
N ASP A 7 13.45 2.70 1.78
CA ASP A 7 12.92 3.69 2.72
C ASP A 7 11.68 4.39 2.13
N ALA A 8 11.72 4.70 0.84
CA ALA A 8 10.59 5.29 0.14
C ALA A 8 9.38 4.34 0.07
N ALA A 9 9.59 3.05 -0.18
CA ALA A 9 8.53 2.05 -0.18
C ALA A 9 7.90 1.89 1.19
N VAL A 10 8.72 1.74 2.25
CA VAL A 10 8.24 1.62 3.63
C VAL A 10 7.46 2.87 4.05
N ALA A 11 7.96 4.07 3.72
CA ALA A 11 7.28 5.32 4.04
C ALA A 11 5.91 5.46 3.36
N ASN A 12 5.82 5.10 2.06
CA ASN A 12 4.56 5.16 1.32
C ASN A 12 3.56 4.12 1.82
N LEU A 13 4.00 2.88 2.07
CA LEU A 13 3.16 1.83 2.66
C LEU A 13 2.64 2.26 4.03
N SER A 14 3.50 2.80 4.90
CA SER A 14 3.13 3.24 6.25
C SER A 14 2.08 4.35 6.20
N ALA A 15 2.28 5.34 5.32
CA ALA A 15 1.32 6.43 5.12
C ALA A 15 -0.03 5.90 4.60
N PHE A 16 -0.01 4.94 3.68
CA PHE A 16 -1.22 4.37 3.10
C PHE A 16 -1.99 3.50 4.10
N SER A 17 -1.30 2.62 4.85
CA SER A 17 -1.88 1.88 5.97
C SER A 17 -2.52 2.83 6.98
N GLY A 18 -1.88 3.97 7.28
CA GLY A 18 -2.45 5.01 8.12
C GLY A 18 -3.79 5.54 7.60
N VAL A 19 -3.85 5.92 6.31
CA VAL A 19 -5.10 6.37 5.67
C VAL A 19 -6.17 5.27 5.73
N LEU A 20 -5.82 4.04 5.39
CA LEU A 20 -6.74 2.89 5.39
C LEU A 20 -7.37 2.64 6.76
N ARG A 21 -6.61 2.77 7.86
CA ARG A 21 -7.17 2.69 9.22
C ARG A 21 -8.13 3.83 9.52
N THR A 22 -7.80 5.06 9.12
CA THR A 22 -8.70 6.21 9.37
C THR A 22 -10.06 6.08 8.68
N VAL A 23 -10.13 5.32 7.59
CA VAL A 23 -11.35 5.10 6.80
C VAL A 23 -11.97 3.71 7.03
N GLY A 24 -11.56 3.01 8.09
CA GLY A 24 -12.14 1.75 8.54
C GLY A 24 -11.71 0.50 7.76
N GLN A 25 -10.71 0.60 6.90
CA GLN A 25 -10.22 -0.49 6.03
C GLN A 25 -9.07 -1.28 6.71
N GLU A 26 -9.31 -1.72 7.94
CA GLU A 26 -8.29 -2.34 8.80
C GLU A 26 -7.63 -3.57 8.14
N ARG A 27 -8.41 -4.40 7.44
CA ARG A 27 -7.89 -5.58 6.74
C ARG A 27 -6.78 -5.23 5.75
N TYR A 28 -6.94 -4.14 4.98
CA TYR A 28 -5.92 -3.71 4.04
C TYR A 28 -4.74 -3.06 4.76
N ALA A 29 -4.99 -2.28 5.81
CA ALA A 29 -3.91 -1.70 6.61
C ALA A 29 -3.00 -2.79 7.21
N THR A 30 -3.58 -3.82 7.84
CA THR A 30 -2.84 -4.95 8.41
C THR A 30 -2.07 -5.73 7.34
N PHE A 31 -2.64 -5.91 6.15
CA PHE A 31 -1.93 -6.54 5.04
C PHE A 31 -0.66 -5.76 4.67
N PHE A 32 -0.77 -4.44 4.53
CA PHE A 32 0.39 -3.59 4.18
C PHE A 32 1.39 -3.46 5.33
N ASP A 33 0.97 -3.54 6.60
CA ASP A 33 1.90 -3.66 7.73
C ASP A 33 2.75 -4.93 7.62
N GLY A 34 2.15 -6.05 7.22
CA GLY A 34 2.88 -7.29 6.97
C GLY A 34 3.92 -7.12 5.86
N VAL A 35 3.57 -6.45 4.76
CA VAL A 35 4.52 -6.14 3.68
C VAL A 35 5.67 -5.25 4.17
N ILE A 36 5.39 -4.26 5.01
CA ILE A 36 6.43 -3.42 5.64
C ILE A 36 7.37 -4.28 6.48
N ASP A 37 6.82 -5.17 7.31
CA ASP A 37 7.60 -6.06 8.17
C ASP A 37 8.50 -6.98 7.34
N ASP A 38 7.98 -7.58 6.27
CA ASP A 38 8.77 -8.40 5.35
C ASP A 38 9.91 -7.59 4.70
N LEU A 39 9.65 -6.35 4.27
CA LEU A 39 10.65 -5.48 3.64
C LEU A 39 11.79 -5.11 4.61
N LEU A 40 11.45 -4.83 5.88
CA LEU A 40 12.42 -4.45 6.90
C LEU A 40 13.29 -5.63 7.37
N HIS A 41 12.77 -6.86 7.26
CA HIS A 41 13.47 -8.07 7.68
C HIS A 41 14.10 -8.86 6.53
N ALA A 42 13.95 -8.41 5.28
CA ALA A 42 14.57 -9.04 4.12
C ALA A 42 16.10 -9.01 4.24
N GLY A 43 16.73 -10.19 4.27
CA GLY A 43 18.17 -10.39 4.38
C GLY A 43 18.88 -10.34 3.03
N ASP A 44 18.15 -10.47 1.92
CA ASP A 44 18.74 -10.43 0.57
C ASP A 44 17.82 -9.79 -0.50
N PRO A 45 18.36 -9.42 -1.68
CA PRO A 45 17.57 -8.78 -2.74
C PRO A 45 16.46 -9.64 -3.36
N GLY A 46 16.49 -10.96 -3.21
CA GLY A 46 15.40 -11.86 -3.59
C GLY A 46 14.21 -11.73 -2.65
N GLU A 47 14.46 -11.69 -1.34
CA GLU A 47 13.42 -11.49 -0.33
C GLU A 47 12.74 -10.12 -0.46
N VAL A 48 13.53 -9.06 -0.72
CA VAL A 48 13.01 -7.72 -1.04
C VAL A 48 12.02 -7.76 -2.22
N ARG A 49 12.43 -8.39 -3.32
CA ARG A 49 11.58 -8.53 -4.51
C ARG A 49 10.31 -9.35 -4.22
N GLY A 50 10.43 -10.39 -3.39
CA GLY A 50 9.30 -11.21 -2.96
C GLY A 50 8.27 -10.44 -2.14
N ALA A 51 8.72 -9.63 -1.17
CA ALA A 51 7.87 -8.75 -0.38
C ALA A 51 7.21 -7.68 -1.26
N ALA A 52 7.96 -7.05 -2.15
CA ALA A 52 7.44 -6.05 -3.08
C ALA A 52 6.40 -6.62 -4.04
N ALA A 53 6.63 -7.81 -4.61
CA ALA A 53 5.69 -8.50 -5.47
C ALA A 53 4.39 -8.87 -4.72
N ARG A 54 4.48 -9.29 -3.46
CA ARG A 54 3.31 -9.54 -2.60
C ARG A 54 2.49 -8.27 -2.40
N GLY A 55 3.15 -7.14 -2.11
CA GLY A 55 2.48 -5.84 -2.01
C GLY A 55 1.79 -5.42 -3.30
N LEU A 56 2.45 -5.59 -4.45
CA LEU A 56 1.88 -5.28 -5.77
C LEU A 56 0.68 -6.16 -6.13
N ALA A 57 0.64 -7.41 -5.64
CA ALA A 57 -0.50 -8.30 -5.87
C ALA A 57 -1.81 -7.75 -5.30
N ALA A 58 -1.77 -6.89 -4.27
CA ALA A 58 -2.97 -6.22 -3.75
C ALA A 58 -3.57 -5.20 -4.72
N PHE A 59 -2.84 -4.76 -5.75
CA PHE A 59 -3.31 -3.85 -6.79
C PHE A 59 -3.82 -4.57 -8.05
N GLY A 60 -3.67 -5.89 -8.13
CA GLY A 60 -4.09 -6.69 -9.28
C GLY A 60 -5.34 -7.53 -9.01
N GLY A 61 -6.16 -7.74 -10.04
CA GLY A 61 -7.32 -8.65 -10.01
C GLY A 61 -8.63 -8.02 -9.54
N MET A 62 -9.67 -8.84 -9.39
CA MET A 62 -11.00 -8.42 -8.92
C MET A 62 -11.01 -8.27 -7.39
N ASN A 63 -11.59 -7.16 -6.90
CA ASN A 63 -11.61 -6.78 -5.47
C ASN A 63 -10.22 -6.40 -4.96
N SER A 64 -9.41 -5.79 -5.81
CA SER A 64 -8.12 -5.25 -5.45
C SER A 64 -8.27 -3.96 -4.64
N VAL A 65 -7.16 -3.46 -4.10
CA VAL A 65 -7.10 -2.12 -3.52
C VAL A 65 -7.50 -1.05 -4.51
N ASN A 66 -7.32 -1.24 -5.82
CA ASN A 66 -7.78 -0.30 -6.85
C ASN A 66 -9.31 -0.25 -6.97
N ASP A 67 -10.00 -1.35 -6.64
CA ASP A 67 -11.46 -1.43 -6.68
C ASP A 67 -12.11 -0.95 -5.36
N LEU A 68 -11.32 -0.66 -4.34
CA LEU A 68 -11.82 -0.23 -3.04
C LEU A 68 -12.53 1.12 -3.20
N VAL A 69 -13.81 1.16 -2.80
CA VAL A 69 -14.59 2.39 -2.67
C VAL A 69 -15.17 2.43 -1.26
N VAL A 70 -14.83 3.46 -0.51
CA VAL A 70 -15.40 3.72 0.81
C VAL A 70 -16.76 4.38 0.64
N MET A 71 -17.77 3.86 1.33
CA MET A 71 -19.15 4.33 1.29
C MET A 71 -19.52 4.93 2.65
N ASP A 72 -20.21 6.07 2.63
CA ASP A 72 -20.94 6.62 3.78
C ASP A 72 -22.44 6.37 3.55
N GLY A 73 -22.96 5.31 4.18
CA GLY A 73 -24.30 4.81 3.89
C GLY A 73 -24.44 4.35 2.43
N SER A 74 -25.25 5.06 1.64
CA SER A 74 -25.51 4.75 0.23
C SER A 74 -24.72 5.59 -0.77
N VAL A 75 -23.91 6.55 -0.30
CA VAL A 75 -23.13 7.44 -1.15
C VAL A 75 -21.62 7.18 -0.98
N PRO A 76 -20.81 7.33 -2.03
CA PRO A 76 -19.35 7.28 -1.87
C PRO A 76 -18.84 8.40 -0.98
N ASP A 77 -17.97 8.07 -0.03
CA ASP A 77 -17.25 9.07 0.76
C ASP A 77 -16.14 9.69 -0.09
N VAL A 78 -16.43 10.86 -0.67
CA VAL A 78 -15.54 11.53 -1.63
C VAL A 78 -14.20 11.89 -1.01
N GLU A 79 -14.17 12.36 0.24
CA GLU A 79 -12.94 12.78 0.90
C GLU A 79 -12.03 11.58 1.18
N SER A 80 -12.60 10.51 1.75
CA SER A 80 -11.86 9.28 2.03
C SER A 80 -11.34 8.63 0.75
N ASN A 81 -12.16 8.51 -0.28
CA ASN A 81 -11.73 7.92 -1.56
C ASN A 81 -10.63 8.74 -2.23
N ARG A 82 -10.72 10.07 -2.20
CA ARG A 82 -9.64 10.93 -2.71
C ARG A 82 -8.32 10.72 -1.96
N ARG A 83 -8.35 10.63 -0.63
CA ARG A 83 -7.16 10.38 0.20
C ARG A 83 -6.53 9.01 -0.10
N ILE A 84 -7.35 8.01 -0.42
CA ILE A 84 -6.89 6.69 -0.85
C ILE A 84 -6.24 6.78 -2.23
N ASP A 85 -6.89 7.40 -3.20
CA ASP A 85 -6.41 7.51 -4.58
C ASP A 85 -5.08 8.26 -4.68
N GLU A 86 -4.93 9.36 -3.94
CA GLU A 86 -3.68 10.14 -3.86
C GLU A 86 -2.48 9.32 -3.35
N ARG A 87 -2.73 8.18 -2.69
CA ARG A 87 -1.69 7.32 -2.11
C ARG A 87 -1.47 6.02 -2.87
N ARG A 88 -2.50 5.49 -3.54
CA ARG A 88 -2.39 4.23 -4.32
C ARG A 88 -1.27 4.29 -5.34
N GLU A 89 -1.23 5.34 -6.14
CA GLU A 89 -0.21 5.50 -7.19
C GLU A 89 1.20 5.55 -6.59
N ALA A 90 1.38 6.32 -5.51
CA ALA A 90 2.67 6.44 -4.84
C ALA A 90 3.16 5.10 -4.25
N VAL A 91 2.27 4.31 -3.65
CA VAL A 91 2.60 2.97 -3.14
C VAL A 91 2.94 2.03 -4.28
N TYR A 92 2.12 1.99 -5.32
CA TYR A 92 2.34 1.13 -6.49
C TYR A 92 3.69 1.42 -7.14
N ASP A 93 4.01 2.70 -7.38
CA ASP A 93 5.26 3.12 -7.97
C ASP A 93 6.47 2.83 -7.08
N ALA A 94 6.33 3.04 -5.76
CA ALA A 94 7.42 2.76 -4.83
C ALA A 94 7.75 1.26 -4.78
N LEU A 95 6.73 0.40 -4.72
CA LEU A 95 6.93 -1.05 -4.77
C LEU A 95 7.50 -1.52 -6.11
N ARG A 96 7.05 -0.92 -7.22
CA ARG A 96 7.56 -1.25 -8.57
C ARG A 96 9.03 -0.92 -8.76
N ARG A 97 9.58 0.04 -8.02
CA ARG A 97 11.01 0.38 -8.06
C ARG A 97 11.91 -0.62 -7.34
N LEU A 98 11.34 -1.54 -6.57
CA LEU A 98 12.07 -2.59 -5.85
C LEU A 98 12.23 -3.89 -6.65
N ILE A 99 11.60 -4.00 -7.83
CA ILE A 99 11.60 -5.18 -8.70
C ILE A 99 12.19 -4.88 -10.07
#